data_AF-A0A0A7FTV2-F1
#
_entry.id   AF-A0A0A7FTV2-F1
#
_cell.length_a   1.000
_cell.length_b   1.000
_cell.length_c   1.000
_cell.angle_alpha   90.00
_cell.angle_beta   90.00
_cell.angle_gamma   90.00
#
_symmetry.space_group_name_H-M   'P 1'
#
loop_
_entity.id
_entity.type
_entity.pdbx_description
1 polymer ?
#
loop_
_entity_poly.entity_id
_entity_poly.type
_entity_poly.pdbx_seq_one_letter_code
_entity_poly.pdbx_strand_id
1 'polypeptide(L)'
;MQKELKRILYLCCIIFFTGVNVYGCESRVNKYIQEGKLALNNAEYNDAMDDFNKALGEDKENNEAKTLRDIIINYNEAKRLYEKDNLEGALKFIESTPKEYEGYNIRNDLGALKDKIRIKLGNKEKVDEEIENVQNLIKNNKYREAKDTLKIIRNKDLTSVQEEEIEDIIGIINKNLNNTK
;
A
#
# COMPACT_ATOMS: atom_id res chain seq x y z
N MET A 1 6.52 27.12 67.68
CA MET A 1 5.53 26.39 66.87
C MET A 1 4.82 27.25 65.82
N GLN A 2 4.14 28.35 66.17
CA GLN A 2 3.35 29.10 65.18
C GLN A 2 4.17 29.77 64.04
N LYS A 3 5.43 30.15 64.27
CA LYS A 3 6.31 30.71 63.22
C LYS A 3 6.78 29.67 62.20
N GLU A 4 7.06 28.45 62.67
CA GLU A 4 7.45 27.32 61.81
C GLU A 4 6.26 26.83 60.98
N LEU A 5 5.05 26.82 61.54
CA LEU A 5 3.83 26.48 60.81
C LEU A 5 3.52 27.48 59.68
N LYS A 6 3.75 28.79 59.92
CA LYS A 6 3.59 29.84 58.90
C LYS A 6 4.65 29.75 57.80
N ARG A 7 5.88 29.36 58.13
CA ARG A 7 6.95 29.11 57.14
C ARG A 7 6.67 27.88 56.28
N ILE A 8 6.17 26.80 56.87
CA ILE A 8 5.77 25.58 56.15
C ILE A 8 4.57 25.87 55.24
N LEU A 9 3.57 26.62 55.71
CA LEU A 9 2.42 27.02 54.89
C LEU A 9 2.83 27.91 53.70
N TYR A 10 3.79 28.83 53.91
CA TYR A 10 4.32 29.70 52.85
C TYR A 10 5.15 28.94 51.81
N LEU A 11 5.96 27.96 52.24
CA LEU A 11 6.71 27.08 51.34
C LEU A 11 5.79 26.14 50.54
N CYS A 12 4.71 25.64 51.13
CA CYS A 12 3.70 24.85 50.42
C CYS A 12 2.93 25.67 49.38
N CYS A 13 2.66 26.96 49.62
CA CYS A 13 2.03 27.84 48.63
C CYS A 13 2.93 28.17 47.42
N ILE A 14 4.26 28.24 47.60
CA ILE A 14 5.21 28.48 46.49
C ILE A 14 5.34 27.24 45.58
N ILE A 15 5.30 26.04 46.16
CA ILE A 15 5.37 24.78 45.39
C ILE A 15 4.06 24.52 44.62
N PHE A 16 2.94 25.10 45.04
CA PHE A 16 1.66 24.98 44.34
C PHE A 16 1.56 25.87 43.09
N PHE A 17 2.46 26.85 42.90
CA PHE A 17 2.38 27.83 41.81
C PHE A 17 3.25 27.52 40.58
N THR A 18 4.07 26.45 40.60
CA THR A 18 4.88 26.04 39.44
C THR A 18 4.29 24.86 38.67
N GLY A 19 3.06 24.44 39.00
CA GLY A 19 2.35 23.35 38.33
C GLY A 19 1.34 23.79 37.27
N VAL A 20 1.25 25.08 36.95
CA VAL A 20 0.48 25.52 35.79
C VAL A 20 1.35 25.28 34.57
N ASN A 21 1.37 24.03 34.09
CA ASN A 21 1.61 23.82 32.67
C ASN A 21 0.54 24.62 31.97
N VAL A 22 0.94 25.78 31.44
CA VAL A 22 0.17 26.50 30.44
C VAL A 22 0.10 25.52 29.26
N TYR A 23 -0.90 24.65 29.26
CA TYR A 23 -1.41 24.06 28.03
C TYR A 23 -1.89 25.27 27.24
N GLY A 24 -0.97 25.89 26.51
CA GLY A 24 -1.28 26.92 25.54
C GLY A 24 -2.43 26.36 24.71
N CYS A 25 -3.49 27.13 24.57
CA CYS A 25 -4.70 26.74 23.87
C CYS A 25 -4.30 26.08 22.54
N GLU A 26 -4.32 24.75 22.50
CA GLU A 26 -3.89 24.01 21.32
C GLU A 26 -4.88 24.35 20.22
N SER A 27 -4.39 24.81 19.07
CA SER A 27 -5.29 25.11 17.96
C SER A 27 -6.01 23.82 17.57
N ARG A 28 -7.30 23.92 17.23
CA ARG A 28 -8.07 22.74 16.78
C ARG A 28 -7.37 22.01 15.62
N VAL A 29 -6.74 22.76 14.73
CA VAL A 29 -5.90 22.24 13.65
C VAL A 29 -4.80 21.32 14.20
N ASN A 30 -4.00 21.77 15.17
CA ASN A 30 -2.90 20.97 15.71
C ASN A 30 -3.42 19.72 16.42
N LYS A 31 -4.51 19.85 17.19
CA LYS A 31 -5.15 18.72 17.85
C LYS A 31 -5.50 17.61 16.85
N TYR A 32 -6.22 17.95 15.78
CA TYR A 32 -6.61 16.99 14.75
C TYR A 32 -5.40 16.38 14.03
N ILE A 33 -4.34 17.16 13.78
CA ILE A 33 -3.11 16.61 13.19
C ILE A 33 -2.45 15.58 14.12
N GLN A 34 -2.39 15.83 15.43
CA GLN A 34 -1.80 14.89 16.38
C GLN A 34 -2.64 13.62 16.53
N GLU A 35 -3.97 13.75 16.60
CA GLU A 35 -4.90 12.62 16.61
C GLU A 35 -4.74 11.77 15.33
N GLY A 36 -4.69 12.42 14.16
CA GLY A 36 -4.48 11.72 12.89
C GLY A 36 -3.12 11.01 12.78
N LYS A 37 -2.05 11.61 13.31
CA LYS A 37 -0.72 10.96 13.38
C LYS A 37 -0.72 9.75 14.31
N LEU A 38 -1.43 9.83 15.43
CA LEU A 38 -1.57 8.71 16.37
C LEU A 38 -2.30 7.55 15.69
N ALA A 39 -3.46 7.83 15.08
CA ALA A 39 -4.22 6.84 14.31
C ALA A 39 -3.40 6.25 13.15
N LEU A 40 -2.66 7.07 12.41
CA LEU A 40 -1.77 6.62 11.33
C LEU A 40 -0.68 5.67 11.84
N ASN A 41 -0.13 5.94 13.02
CA ASN A 41 0.82 5.05 13.69
C ASN A 41 0.15 3.77 14.22
N ASN A 42 -1.13 3.80 14.58
CA ASN A 42 -1.87 2.61 14.98
C ASN A 42 -2.40 1.80 13.79
N ALA A 43 -2.08 2.19 12.55
CA ALA A 43 -2.66 1.63 11.32
C ALA A 43 -4.19 1.80 11.21
N GLU A 44 -4.75 2.78 11.91
CA GLU A 44 -6.17 3.15 11.90
C GLU A 44 -6.42 4.16 10.78
N TYR A 45 -6.25 3.74 9.51
CA TYR A 45 -6.18 4.65 8.36
C TYR A 45 -7.45 5.46 8.08
N ASN A 46 -8.62 4.91 8.41
CA ASN A 46 -9.89 5.64 8.26
C ASN A 46 -10.01 6.76 9.30
N ASP A 47 -9.61 6.49 10.54
CA ASP A 47 -9.65 7.49 11.62
C ASP A 47 -8.61 8.58 11.37
N ALA A 48 -7.41 8.19 10.95
CA ALA A 48 -6.37 9.12 10.53
C ALA A 48 -6.84 10.03 9.38
N MET A 49 -7.50 9.46 8.38
CA MET A 49 -8.08 10.21 7.26
C MET A 49 -9.14 11.21 7.73
N ASP A 50 -10.04 10.81 8.62
CA ASP A 50 -11.08 11.68 9.18
C ASP A 50 -10.45 12.86 9.93
N ASP A 51 -9.46 12.61 10.79
CA ASP A 51 -8.79 13.65 11.56
C ASP A 51 -7.98 14.62 10.67
N PHE A 52 -7.27 14.13 9.66
CA PHE A 52 -6.61 15.04 8.70
C PHE A 52 -7.63 15.87 7.90
N ASN A 53 -8.81 15.32 7.57
CA ASN A 53 -9.87 16.08 6.94
C ASN A 53 -10.48 17.14 7.87
N LYS A 54 -10.62 16.85 9.17
CA LYS A 54 -11.03 17.86 10.18
C LYS A 54 -10.00 18.98 10.28
N ALA A 55 -8.71 18.66 10.33
CA ALA A 55 -7.63 19.65 10.32
C ALA A 55 -7.72 20.57 9.10
N LEU A 56 -7.96 20.01 7.91
CA LEU A 56 -8.12 20.76 6.66
C LEU A 56 -9.45 21.51 6.56
N GLY A 57 -10.46 21.09 7.32
CA GLY A 57 -11.70 21.84 7.50
C GLY A 57 -11.49 23.16 8.26
N GLU A 58 -10.56 23.16 9.23
CA GLU A 58 -10.17 24.34 10.00
C GLU A 58 -9.11 25.20 9.27
N ASP A 59 -8.13 24.56 8.60
CA ASP A 59 -7.09 25.22 7.80
C ASP A 59 -6.83 24.44 6.50
N LYS A 60 -7.47 24.88 5.41
CA LYS A 60 -7.38 24.25 4.09
C LYS A 60 -5.99 24.26 3.49
N GLU A 61 -5.11 25.17 3.92
CA GLU A 61 -3.76 25.31 3.39
C GLU A 61 -2.69 24.59 4.23
N ASN A 62 -3.11 23.84 5.26
CA ASN A 62 -2.18 23.11 6.10
C ASN A 62 -1.45 22.01 5.33
N ASN A 63 -0.18 22.26 5.01
CA ASN A 63 0.63 21.34 4.20
C ASN A 63 0.86 19.99 4.87
N GLU A 64 1.03 19.96 6.21
CA GLU A 64 1.26 18.71 6.92
C GLU A 64 0.04 17.79 6.84
N ALA A 65 -1.16 18.32 7.11
CA ALA A 65 -2.40 17.56 6.99
C ALA A 65 -2.65 17.09 5.54
N LYS A 66 -2.36 17.94 4.53
CA LYS A 66 -2.43 17.53 3.11
C LYS A 66 -1.52 16.34 2.82
N THR A 67 -0.24 16.45 3.18
CA THR A 67 0.76 15.39 2.92
C THR A 67 0.37 14.07 3.58
N LEU A 68 -0.01 14.08 4.86
CA LEU A 68 -0.36 12.86 5.59
C LEU A 68 -1.65 12.22 5.07
N ARG A 69 -2.64 13.03 4.70
CA ARG A 69 -3.85 12.54 4.04
C ARG A 69 -3.53 11.91 2.68
N ASP A 70 -2.69 12.54 1.88
CA ASP A 70 -2.34 12.07 0.54
C ASP A 70 -1.55 10.75 0.59
N ILE A 71 -0.75 10.52 1.63
CA ILE A 71 -0.12 9.22 1.90
C ILE A 71 -1.18 8.11 2.03
N ILE A 72 -2.23 8.35 2.82
CA ILE A 72 -3.31 7.37 3.03
C ILE A 72 -4.10 7.16 1.72
N ILE A 73 -4.39 8.23 0.97
CA ILE A 73 -5.07 8.15 -0.33
C ILE A 73 -4.28 7.25 -1.29
N ASN A 74 -2.98 7.48 -1.42
CA ASN A 74 -2.13 6.72 -2.34
C ASN A 74 -2.03 5.24 -1.93
N TYR A 75 -1.90 4.95 -0.63
CA TYR A 75 -1.92 3.58 -0.13
C TYR A 75 -3.25 2.85 -0.46
N ASN A 76 -4.38 3.49 -0.20
CA ASN A 76 -5.71 2.92 -0.46
C ASN A 76 -5.95 2.68 -1.95
N GLU A 77 -5.53 3.62 -2.80
CA GLU A 77 -5.68 3.50 -4.24
C GLU A 77 -4.76 2.42 -4.82
N ALA A 78 -3.51 2.31 -4.32
CA ALA A 78 -2.63 1.21 -4.68
C ALA A 78 -3.24 -0.15 -4.31
N LYS A 79 -3.81 -0.28 -3.10
CA LYS A 79 -4.50 -1.50 -2.65
C LYS A 79 -5.68 -1.84 -3.56
N ARG A 80 -6.52 -0.84 -3.90
CA ARG A 80 -7.68 -1.01 -4.79
C ARG A 80 -7.26 -1.45 -6.20
N LEU A 81 -6.14 -0.95 -6.71
CA LEU A 81 -5.63 -1.33 -8.03
C LEU A 81 -5.03 -2.73 -8.03
N TYR A 82 -4.32 -3.10 -6.96
CA TYR A 82 -3.84 -4.46 -6.76
C TYR A 82 -4.99 -5.49 -6.73
N GLU A 83 -6.09 -5.19 -6.04
CA GLU A 83 -7.29 -6.03 -6.00
C GLU A 83 -7.97 -6.17 -7.38
N LYS A 84 -7.77 -5.21 -8.28
CA LYS A 84 -8.25 -5.23 -9.67
C LYS A 84 -7.20 -5.76 -10.66
N ASP A 85 -6.12 -6.35 -10.17
CA ASP A 85 -4.99 -6.85 -10.95
C ASP A 85 -4.28 -5.80 -11.84
N ASN A 86 -4.47 -4.51 -11.54
CA ASN A 86 -3.74 -3.43 -12.19
C ASN A 86 -2.45 -3.15 -11.41
N LEU A 87 -1.46 -4.02 -11.61
CA LEU A 87 -0.22 -4.06 -10.85
C LEU A 87 0.69 -2.85 -11.11
N GLU A 88 0.82 -2.45 -12.36
CA GLU A 88 1.61 -1.28 -12.77
C GLU A 88 0.99 0.01 -12.23
N GLY A 89 -0.34 0.12 -12.29
CA GLY A 89 -1.06 1.24 -11.68
C GLY A 89 -0.89 1.29 -10.17
N ALA A 90 -0.99 0.14 -9.49
CA ALA A 90 -0.77 0.05 -8.05
C ALA A 90 0.65 0.49 -7.66
N LEU A 91 1.66 0.04 -8.41
CA LEU A 91 3.06 0.42 -8.18
C LEU A 91 3.28 1.92 -8.36
N LYS A 92 2.65 2.52 -9.37
CA LYS A 92 2.75 3.97 -9.62
C LYS A 92 2.23 4.80 -8.43
N PHE A 93 1.14 4.39 -7.80
CA PHE A 93 0.63 5.07 -6.59
C PHE A 93 1.56 4.93 -5.40
N ILE A 94 2.17 3.75 -5.23
CA ILE A 94 3.21 3.53 -4.21
C ILE A 94 4.41 4.46 -4.46
N GLU A 95 4.88 4.58 -5.70
CA GLU A 95 6.01 5.42 -6.08
C GLU A 95 5.72 6.92 -5.97
N SER A 96 4.47 7.35 -6.17
CA SER A 96 4.05 8.74 -5.96
C SER A 96 3.74 9.09 -4.50
N THR A 97 3.88 8.15 -3.56
CA THR A 97 3.58 8.41 -2.15
C THR A 97 4.61 9.36 -1.53
N PRO A 98 4.20 10.45 -0.86
CA PRO A 98 5.11 11.38 -0.19
C PRO A 98 6.02 10.69 0.83
N LYS A 99 7.33 10.95 0.78
CA LYS A 99 8.36 10.22 1.57
C LYS A 99 8.17 10.29 3.08
N GLU A 100 7.40 11.25 3.56
CA GLU A 100 7.02 11.42 4.96
C GLU A 100 6.35 10.16 5.52
N TYR A 101 5.82 9.26 4.68
CA TYR A 101 5.29 7.95 5.09
C TYR A 101 6.33 7.12 5.87
N GLU A 102 7.63 7.30 5.61
CA GLU A 102 8.71 6.57 6.28
C GLU A 102 8.74 6.80 7.79
N GLY A 103 8.17 7.92 8.26
CA GLY A 103 8.05 8.25 9.68
C GLY A 103 6.90 7.54 10.41
N TYR A 104 6.06 6.78 9.71
CA TYR A 104 4.84 6.18 10.26
C TYR A 104 4.73 4.69 9.97
N ASN A 105 3.88 3.98 10.73
CA ASN A 105 3.72 2.54 10.58
C ASN A 105 3.14 2.08 9.23
N ILE A 106 2.46 2.97 8.50
CA ILE A 106 2.00 2.71 7.12
C ILE A 106 3.13 2.30 6.17
N ARG A 107 4.40 2.64 6.47
CA ARG A 107 5.58 2.16 5.73
C ARG A 107 5.65 0.64 5.62
N ASN A 108 5.21 -0.08 6.67
CA ASN A 108 5.26 -1.53 6.71
C ASN A 108 4.22 -2.13 5.74
N ASP A 109 3.00 -1.59 5.76
CA ASP A 109 1.91 -2.06 4.91
C ASP A 109 2.15 -1.70 3.44
N LEU A 110 2.67 -0.50 3.19
CA LEU A 110 3.06 -0.05 1.85
C LEU A 110 4.22 -0.89 1.30
N GLY A 111 5.22 -1.21 2.13
CA GLY A 111 6.30 -2.13 1.78
C GLY A 111 5.79 -3.54 1.46
N ALA A 112 4.94 -4.09 2.31
CA ALA A 112 4.34 -5.41 2.09
C ALA A 112 3.48 -5.46 0.81
N LEU A 113 2.72 -4.40 0.53
CA LEU A 113 1.94 -4.29 -0.72
C LEU A 113 2.87 -4.22 -1.94
N LYS A 114 3.96 -3.44 -1.86
CA LYS A 114 4.96 -3.33 -2.93
C LYS A 114 5.60 -4.67 -3.25
N ASP A 115 5.94 -5.45 -2.23
CA ASP A 115 6.53 -6.78 -2.40
C ASP A 115 5.53 -7.76 -3.03
N LYS A 116 4.26 -7.74 -2.60
CA LYS A 116 3.20 -8.54 -3.24
C LYS A 116 3.03 -8.21 -4.71
N ILE A 117 3.03 -6.92 -5.07
CA ILE A 117 2.94 -6.47 -6.47
C ILE A 117 4.12 -6.99 -7.27
N ARG A 118 5.35 -6.84 -6.76
CA ARG A 118 6.58 -7.30 -7.44
C ARG A 118 6.60 -8.80 -7.66
N ILE A 119 6.20 -9.59 -6.65
CA ILE A 119 6.10 -11.04 -6.78
C ILE A 119 5.12 -11.42 -7.88
N LYS A 120 3.94 -10.77 -7.90
CA LYS A 120 2.92 -11.08 -8.92
C LYS A 120 3.36 -10.69 -10.33
N LEU A 121 3.99 -9.52 -10.50
CA LEU A 121 4.61 -9.10 -11.76
C LEU A 121 5.68 -10.11 -12.25
N GLY A 122 6.59 -10.52 -11.36
CA GLY A 122 7.62 -11.49 -11.72
C GLY A 122 7.08 -12.88 -12.06
N ASN A 123 5.95 -13.28 -11.48
CA ASN A 123 5.27 -14.52 -11.86
C ASN A 123 4.63 -14.40 -13.25
N LYS A 124 4.03 -13.25 -13.56
CA LYS A 124 3.46 -12.96 -14.89
C LYS A 124 4.54 -13.03 -15.97
N GLU A 125 5.67 -12.37 -15.75
CA GLU A 125 6.81 -12.37 -16.68
C GLU A 125 7.34 -13.79 -16.95
N LYS A 126 7.48 -14.63 -15.91
CA LYS A 126 7.87 -16.03 -16.07
C LYS A 126 6.88 -16.85 -16.90
N VAL A 127 5.58 -16.57 -16.76
CA VAL A 127 4.55 -17.23 -17.58
C VAL A 127 4.68 -16.78 -19.03
N ASP A 128 4.93 -15.49 -19.29
CA ASP A 128 5.15 -14.96 -20.64
C ASP A 128 6.37 -15.62 -21.32
N GLU A 129 7.48 -15.79 -20.60
CA GLU A 129 8.66 -16.52 -21.09
C GLU A 129 8.36 -17.99 -21.42
N GLU A 130 7.54 -18.67 -20.61
CA GLU A 130 7.13 -20.04 -20.87
C GLU A 130 6.20 -20.15 -22.09
N ILE A 131 5.33 -19.17 -22.29
CA ILE A 131 4.49 -19.07 -23.50
C ILE A 131 5.37 -18.86 -24.74
N GLU A 132 6.39 -18.00 -24.68
CA GLU A 132 7.36 -17.83 -25.77
C GLU A 132 8.08 -19.14 -26.10
N ASN A 133 8.46 -19.91 -25.08
CA ASN A 133 9.05 -21.24 -25.26
C ASN A 133 8.10 -22.21 -25.99
N VAL A 134 6.81 -22.20 -25.66
CA VAL A 134 5.79 -22.98 -26.38
C VAL A 134 5.70 -22.56 -27.84
N GLN A 135 5.68 -21.26 -28.12
CA GLN A 135 5.67 -20.75 -29.49
C GLN A 135 6.92 -21.18 -30.27
N ASN A 136 8.09 -21.22 -29.63
CA ASN A 136 9.33 -21.72 -30.25
C ASN A 136 9.28 -23.24 -30.50
N LEU A 137 8.64 -24.04 -29.64
CA LEU A 137 8.38 -25.46 -29.91
C LEU A 137 7.49 -25.63 -31.15
N ILE A 138 6.45 -24.80 -31.29
CA ILE A 138 5.56 -24.80 -32.46
C ILE A 138 6.32 -24.46 -33.74
N LYS A 139 7.16 -23.42 -33.74
CA LYS A 139 8.02 -23.05 -34.88
C LYS A 139 8.92 -24.22 -35.32
N ASN A 140 9.33 -25.06 -34.38
CA ASN A 140 10.16 -26.25 -34.61
C ASN A 140 9.33 -27.52 -34.89
N ASN A 141 8.02 -27.42 -35.15
CA ASN A 141 7.10 -28.53 -35.38
C ASN A 141 6.99 -29.53 -34.21
N LYS A 142 7.40 -29.14 -33.00
CA LYS A 142 7.36 -29.97 -31.80
C LYS A 142 6.01 -29.85 -31.08
N TYR A 143 4.92 -30.14 -31.79
CA TYR A 143 3.56 -29.89 -31.32
C TYR A 143 3.15 -30.69 -30.07
N ARG A 144 3.69 -31.90 -29.88
CA ARG A 144 3.42 -32.71 -28.67
C ARG A 144 4.10 -32.12 -27.44
N GLU A 145 5.39 -31.78 -27.55
CA GLU A 145 6.14 -31.10 -26.48
C GLU A 145 5.45 -29.78 -26.11
N ALA A 146 5.07 -28.97 -27.12
CA ALA A 146 4.33 -27.73 -26.91
C ALA A 146 3.03 -27.93 -26.12
N LYS A 147 2.26 -28.97 -26.47
CA LYS A 147 1.01 -29.32 -25.79
C LYS A 147 1.22 -29.72 -24.34
N ASP A 148 2.28 -30.46 -24.04
CA ASP A 148 2.57 -30.90 -22.68
C ASP A 148 3.07 -29.74 -21.80
N THR A 149 3.89 -28.83 -22.35
CA THR A 149 4.29 -27.60 -21.66
C THR A 149 3.08 -26.72 -21.32
N LEU A 150 2.13 -26.53 -22.26
CA LEU A 150 0.92 -25.75 -22.00
C LEU A 150 0.06 -26.30 -20.86
N LYS A 151 -0.01 -27.63 -20.69
CA LYS A 151 -0.75 -28.22 -19.55
C LYS A 151 -0.15 -27.80 -18.22
N ILE A 152 1.17 -27.59 -18.16
CA ILE A 152 1.85 -27.11 -16.95
C ILE A 152 1.51 -25.63 -16.72
N ILE A 153 1.63 -24.81 -17.78
CA ILE A 153 1.34 -23.36 -17.72
C ILE A 153 -0.11 -23.10 -17.25
N ARG A 154 -1.09 -23.87 -17.76
CA ARG A 154 -2.52 -23.73 -17.41
C ARG A 154 -2.87 -23.95 -15.94
N ASN A 155 -1.96 -24.52 -15.15
CA ASN A 155 -2.17 -24.72 -13.71
C ASN A 155 -1.61 -23.56 -12.87
N LYS A 156 -1.08 -22.51 -13.50
CA LYS A 156 -0.54 -21.32 -12.83
C LYS A 156 -1.60 -20.24 -12.69
N ASP A 157 -1.30 -19.22 -11.89
CA ASP A 157 -2.08 -17.98 -11.86
C ASP A 157 -1.84 -17.24 -13.17
N LEU A 158 -2.87 -17.18 -14.03
CA LEU A 158 -2.81 -16.58 -15.35
C LEU A 158 -3.62 -15.28 -15.36
N THR A 159 -3.11 -14.30 -16.08
CA THR A 159 -3.92 -13.14 -16.46
C THR A 159 -4.88 -13.53 -17.59
N SER A 160 -5.99 -12.80 -17.74
CA SER A 160 -6.94 -13.03 -18.82
C SER A 160 -6.30 -12.96 -20.21
N VAL A 161 -5.28 -12.11 -20.38
CA VAL A 161 -4.51 -11.99 -21.64
C VAL A 161 -3.71 -13.28 -21.90
N GLN A 162 -3.05 -13.82 -20.88
CA GLN A 162 -2.29 -15.07 -21.00
C GLN A 162 -3.22 -16.27 -21.25
N GLU A 163 -4.41 -16.29 -20.64
CA GLU A 163 -5.41 -17.32 -20.90
C GLU A 163 -5.88 -17.30 -22.37
N GLU A 164 -6.19 -16.12 -22.91
CA GLU A 164 -6.59 -15.96 -24.32
C GLU A 164 -5.48 -16.42 -25.27
N GLU A 165 -4.24 -15.99 -25.03
CA GLU A 165 -3.08 -16.39 -25.83
C GLU A 165 -2.86 -17.92 -25.79
N ILE A 166 -3.01 -18.54 -24.62
CA ILE A 166 -2.90 -20.00 -24.47
C ILE A 166 -3.96 -20.73 -25.29
N GLU A 167 -5.22 -20.27 -25.29
CA GLU A 167 -6.29 -20.92 -26.06
C GLU A 167 -6.06 -20.81 -27.58
N ASP A 168 -5.55 -19.67 -28.05
CA ASP A 168 -5.14 -19.51 -29.46
C ASP A 168 -4.03 -20.49 -29.85
N ILE A 169 -3.00 -20.60 -29.01
CA ILE A 169 -1.88 -21.53 -29.20
C ILE A 169 -2.39 -22.98 -29.23
N ILE A 170 -3.33 -23.36 -28.36
CA ILE A 170 -3.95 -24.69 -28.35
C ILE A 170 -4.66 -24.97 -29.68
N GLY A 171 -5.37 -23.99 -30.24
CA GLY A 171 -6.01 -24.08 -31.55
C GLY A 171 -5.00 -24.43 -32.65
N ILE A 172 -3.85 -23.74 -32.68
CA ILE A 172 -2.76 -23.98 -33.63
C ILE A 172 -2.21 -25.41 -33.48
N ILE A 173 -1.93 -25.84 -32.25
CA ILE A 173 -1.38 -27.18 -31.97
C ILE A 173 -2.33 -28.28 -32.45
N ASN A 174 -3.62 -28.18 -32.09
CA ASN A 174 -4.59 -29.22 -32.41
C ASN A 174 -4.82 -29.35 -33.92
N LYS A 175 -4.84 -28.23 -34.66
CA LYS A 175 -4.93 -28.24 -36.13
C LYS A 175 -3.76 -29.01 -36.75
N ASN A 176 -2.54 -28.76 -36.29
CA ASN A 176 -1.35 -29.42 -36.84
C ASN A 176 -1.25 -30.90 -36.47
N LEU A 177 -1.64 -31.28 -35.24
CA LEU A 177 -1.67 -32.69 -34.81
C LEU A 177 -2.73 -33.52 -35.54
N ASN A 178 -3.84 -32.91 -35.96
CA ASN A 178 -4.89 -33.60 -36.72
C ASN A 178 -4.52 -33.76 -38.21
N ASN A 179 -3.72 -32.84 -38.76
CA ASN A 179 -3.21 -32.93 -40.14
C ASN A 179 -2.06 -33.95 -40.30
N THR A 180 -1.55 -34.51 -39.20
CA THR A 180 -0.47 -35.53 -39.21
C THR A 180 -0.99 -36.96 -38.98
N LYS A 181 -2.31 -37.18 -38.92
CA LYS A 181 -2.96 -38.49 -38.90
C LYS A 181 -3.47 -38.86 -40.29
#